data_AF-A0A9E1Q5R7-F1
#
_entry.id   AF-A0A9E1Q5R7-F1
#
_cell.length_a   1.000
_cell.length_b   1.000
_cell.length_c   1.000
_cell.angle_alpha   90.00
_cell.angle_beta   90.00
_cell.angle_gamma   90.00
#
_symmetry.space_group_name_H-M   'P 1'
#
loop_
_entity.id
_entity.type
_entity.pdbx_description
1 polymer ?
#
loop_
_entity_poly.entity_id
_entity_poly.type
_entity_poly.pdbx_seq_one_letter_code
_entity_poly.pdbx_strand_id
1 'polypeptide(L)'
;MPTQDTNETFLSQFSKSGESTEFYSPIPEGYKPGYTRFVVVLGTVMSGLGKGIFSSSLAKLLQDKGLVVTPVKLEGYLNIDSGTLNPFRHGEVFVLDDGTET
;
A
#
# COMPACT_ATOMS: atom_id res chain seq x y z
N MET A 1 2.44 -7.17 49.24
CA MET A 1 1.55 -6.93 48.08
C MET A 1 2.12 -5.75 47.32
N PRO A 2 2.64 -5.92 46.09
CA PRO A 2 3.25 -4.81 45.38
C PRO A 2 2.16 -3.93 44.76
N THR A 3 2.29 -2.64 45.05
CA THR A 3 1.60 -1.49 44.46
C THR A 3 2.37 -1.03 43.22
N GLN A 4 1.72 -1.00 42.06
CA GLN A 4 2.09 -0.24 40.85
C GLN A 4 0.89 -0.28 39.87
N ASP A 5 0.77 0.70 38.95
CA ASP A 5 -0.10 0.71 37.73
C ASP A 5 -1.24 1.74 37.60
N THR A 6 -1.35 2.76 38.46
CA THR A 6 -2.30 3.87 38.19
C THR A 6 -1.77 4.89 37.17
N ASN A 7 -0.46 5.10 37.12
CA ASN A 7 0.16 6.12 36.24
C ASN A 7 0.33 5.62 34.79
N GLU A 8 0.56 4.33 34.57
CA GLU A 8 0.67 3.75 33.23
C GLU A 8 -0.65 3.83 32.47
N THR A 9 -1.76 3.58 33.18
CA THR A 9 -3.12 3.69 32.63
C THR A 9 -3.44 5.13 32.22
N PHE A 10 -3.03 6.12 33.03
CA PHE A 10 -3.23 7.54 32.74
C PHE A 10 -2.46 8.00 31.50
N LEU A 11 -1.17 7.65 31.39
CA LEU A 11 -0.33 8.01 30.23
C LEU A 11 -0.82 7.36 28.92
N SER A 12 -1.36 6.14 28.99
CA SER A 12 -1.96 5.47 27.82
C SER A 12 -3.18 6.21 27.25
N GLN A 13 -3.91 6.92 28.11
CA GLN A 13 -5.09 7.70 27.72
C GLN A 13 -4.71 8.99 26.99
N PHE A 14 -3.63 9.66 27.43
CA PHE A 14 -3.12 10.86 26.74
C PHE A 14 -2.38 10.54 25.44
N SER A 15 -1.78 9.34 25.31
CA SER A 15 -1.23 8.87 24.03
C SER A 15 -2.28 8.69 22.94
N LYS A 16 -3.57 8.51 23.29
CA LYS A 16 -4.66 8.38 22.31
C LYS A 16 -5.28 9.72 21.93
N SER A 17 -5.03 10.80 22.67
CA SER A 17 -5.81 12.03 22.58
C SER A 17 -4.99 13.25 22.16
N GLY A 18 -4.15 13.13 21.13
CA GLY A 18 -3.43 14.29 20.60
C GLY A 18 -2.55 13.94 19.42
N GLU A 19 -3.12 14.06 18.21
CA GLU A 19 -2.54 14.80 17.09
C GLU A 19 -3.43 14.61 15.86
N SER A 20 -4.26 15.62 15.57
CA SER A 20 -4.82 15.84 14.23
C SER A 20 -3.75 16.51 13.36
N THR A 21 -2.59 15.87 13.22
CA THR A 21 -1.58 16.30 12.26
C THR A 21 -1.98 15.77 10.88
N GLU A 22 -1.80 16.59 9.86
CA GLU A 22 -2.25 16.41 8.47
C GLU A 22 -1.61 15.20 7.74
N PHE A 23 -1.04 14.27 8.50
CA PHE A 23 -0.40 13.06 8.03
C PHE A 23 -1.32 11.86 8.30
N TYR A 24 -2.36 11.73 7.49
CA TYR A 24 -3.14 10.51 7.40
C TYR A 24 -2.25 9.40 6.86
N SER A 25 -1.61 8.64 7.76
CA SER A 25 -1.06 7.33 7.41
C SER A 25 -2.07 6.28 7.88
N PRO A 26 -2.94 5.78 6.97
CA PRO A 26 -3.86 4.73 7.34
C PRO A 26 -3.04 3.46 7.51
N ILE A 27 -2.55 3.23 8.73
CA ILE A 27 -2.18 1.88 9.11
C ILE A 27 -3.50 1.12 9.16
N PRO A 28 -3.73 0.16 8.25
CA PRO A 28 -5.01 -0.52 8.19
C PRO A 28 -5.28 -1.27 9.49
N GLU A 29 -6.55 -1.33 9.87
CA GLU A 29 -6.97 -2.00 11.10
C GLU A 29 -6.48 -3.46 11.09
N GLY A 30 -5.74 -3.86 12.12
CA GLY A 30 -5.13 -5.20 12.22
C GLY A 30 -3.72 -5.36 11.64
N TYR A 31 -3.10 -4.29 11.13
CA TYR A 31 -1.68 -4.34 10.72
C TYR A 31 -0.77 -4.64 11.93
N LYS A 32 -0.04 -5.75 11.85
CA LYS A 32 1.01 -6.11 12.81
C LYS A 32 2.37 -5.72 12.23
N PRO A 33 3.09 -4.74 12.81
CA PRO A 33 4.43 -4.40 12.37
C PRO A 33 5.33 -5.64 12.33
N GLY A 34 6.06 -5.82 11.23
CA GLY A 34 7.00 -6.94 11.04
C GLY A 34 6.42 -8.21 10.40
N TYR A 35 5.09 -8.33 10.26
CA TYR A 35 4.47 -9.45 9.53
C TYR A 35 4.50 -9.26 8.01
N THR A 36 4.24 -8.03 7.55
CA THR A 36 4.23 -7.70 6.11
C THR A 36 5.56 -7.10 5.69
N ARG A 37 6.11 -7.59 4.58
CA ARG A 37 7.36 -7.08 3.98
C ARG A 37 7.02 -6.33 2.70
N PHE A 38 7.60 -5.16 2.52
CA PHE A 38 7.40 -4.34 1.32
C PHE A 38 8.62 -4.45 0.40
N VAL A 39 8.35 -4.69 -0.89
CA VAL A 39 9.35 -4.68 -1.95
C VAL A 39 8.95 -3.59 -2.94
N VAL A 40 9.76 -2.55 -3.05
CA VAL A 40 9.47 -1.40 -3.93
C VAL A 40 10.31 -1.52 -5.20
N VAL A 41 9.64 -1.51 -6.36
CA VAL A 41 10.28 -1.56 -7.68
C VAL A 41 10.26 -0.16 -8.30
N LEU A 42 11.42 0.51 -8.31
CA LEU A 42 11.61 1.83 -8.92
C LEU A 42 12.32 1.71 -10.28
N GLY A 43 12.18 2.72 -11.14
CA GLY A 43 12.98 2.86 -12.37
C GLY A 43 13.52 4.25 -12.51
N THR A 44 14.81 4.36 -12.85
CA THR A 44 15.56 5.63 -12.81
C THR A 44 15.86 6.21 -14.19
N VAL A 45 16.18 5.36 -15.17
CA VAL A 45 16.78 5.83 -16.44
C VAL A 45 15.73 6.16 -17.50
N MET A 46 14.86 5.21 -17.84
CA MET A 46 13.79 5.41 -18.82
C MET A 46 12.49 4.74 -18.39
N SER A 47 11.36 5.35 -18.77
CA SER A 47 10.05 4.71 -18.74
C SER A 47 9.94 3.63 -19.83
N GLY A 48 9.00 2.69 -19.69
CA GLY A 48 8.78 1.65 -20.71
C GLY A 48 9.67 0.39 -20.66
N LEU A 49 10.64 0.30 -19.73
CA LEU A 49 11.52 -0.87 -19.60
C LEU A 49 10.85 -2.18 -19.12
N GLY A 50 9.53 -2.19 -18.89
CA GLY A 50 8.83 -3.40 -18.43
C GLY A 50 8.83 -3.61 -16.91
N LYS A 51 8.90 -2.54 -16.11
CA LYS A 51 8.80 -2.61 -14.63
C LYS A 51 7.58 -3.40 -14.14
N GLY A 52 6.43 -3.21 -14.78
CA GLY A 52 5.19 -3.93 -14.44
C GLY A 52 5.30 -5.44 -14.71
N ILE A 53 5.94 -5.84 -15.82
CA ILE A 53 6.18 -7.25 -16.14
C ILE A 53 7.17 -7.87 -15.15
N PHE A 54 8.22 -7.14 -14.81
CA PHE A 54 9.18 -7.57 -13.80
C PHE A 54 8.54 -7.76 -12.43
N SER A 55 7.79 -6.76 -11.94
CA SER A 55 7.11 -6.85 -10.64
C SER A 55 6.07 -7.98 -10.60
N SER A 56 5.34 -8.19 -11.69
CA SER A 56 4.35 -9.27 -11.79
C SER A 56 5.01 -10.65 -11.78
N SER A 57 6.10 -10.81 -12.54
CA SER A 57 6.90 -12.05 -12.54
C SER A 57 7.50 -12.35 -11.17
N LEU A 58 8.03 -11.33 -10.49
CA LEU A 58 8.57 -11.48 -9.14
C LEU A 58 7.47 -11.87 -8.14
N ALA A 59 6.31 -11.21 -8.19
CA ALA A 59 5.17 -11.55 -7.33
C ALA A 59 4.75 -13.01 -7.53
N LYS A 60 4.69 -13.47 -8.79
CA LYS A 60 4.35 -14.87 -9.11
C LYS A 60 5.35 -15.86 -8.51
N LEU A 61 6.65 -15.60 -8.64
CA LEU A 61 7.69 -16.46 -8.05
C LEU A 61 7.59 -16.53 -6.52
N LEU A 62 7.27 -15.42 -5.86
CA LEU A 62 7.09 -15.40 -4.40
C LEU A 62 5.84 -16.17 -3.98
N GLN A 63 4.74 -16.05 -4.73
CA GLN A 63 3.55 -16.87 -4.53
C GLN A 63 3.85 -18.37 -4.70
N ASP A 64 4.66 -18.75 -5.69
CA ASP A 64 5.09 -20.14 -5.90
C ASP A 64 5.98 -20.67 -4.76
N LYS A 65 6.55 -19.79 -3.93
CA LYS A 65 7.24 -20.15 -2.68
C LYS A 65 6.31 -20.23 -1.46
N GLY A 66 5.01 -20.10 -1.66
CA GLY A 66 4.00 -20.17 -0.60
C GLY A 66 3.82 -18.86 0.17
N LEU A 67 4.31 -17.74 -0.35
CA LEU A 67 4.11 -16.43 0.27
C LEU A 67 2.81 -15.78 -0.24
N VAL A 68 2.10 -15.09 0.65
CA VAL A 68 0.97 -14.24 0.27
C VAL A 68 1.54 -12.91 -0.22
N VAL A 69 1.32 -12.59 -1.49
CA VAL A 69 1.86 -11.38 -2.12
C VAL A 69 0.75 -10.64 -2.86
N THR A 70 0.63 -9.35 -2.55
CA THR A 70 -0.30 -8.42 -3.19
C THR A 70 0.51 -7.35 -3.93
N PRO A 71 0.51 -7.33 -5.28
CA PRO A 71 1.14 -6.27 -6.05
C PRO A 71 0.32 -4.98 -5.92
N VAL A 72 1.01 -3.85 -5.76
CA VAL A 72 0.39 -2.51 -5.73
C VAL A 72 1.09 -1.65 -6.77
N LYS A 73 0.29 -0.99 -7.61
CA LYS A 73 0.77 -0.08 -8.63
C LYS A 73 0.56 1.36 -8.17
N LEU A 74 1.62 2.17 -8.28
CA LEU A 74 1.58 3.61 -8.03
C LEU A 74 1.74 4.32 -9.37
N GLU A 75 0.72 5.08 -9.76
CA GLU A 75 0.71 5.91 -10.97
C GLU A 75 1.05 7.36 -10.62
N GLY A 76 1.77 8.03 -11.52
CA GLY A 76 2.18 9.43 -11.37
C GLY A 76 1.20 10.44 -11.97
N TYR A 77 0.00 10.00 -12.34
CA TYR A 77 -1.03 10.87 -12.90
C TYR A 77 -1.84 11.56 -11.80
N LEU A 78 -2.41 12.71 -12.13
CA LEU A 78 -3.33 13.44 -11.24
C LEU A 78 -4.77 12.91 -11.32
N ASN A 79 -5.06 12.06 -12.31
CA ASN A 79 -6.35 11.41 -12.46
C ASN A 79 -6.64 10.56 -11.23
N ILE A 80 -7.91 10.60 -10.78
CA ILE A 80 -8.37 9.79 -9.65
C ILE A 80 -8.49 8.31 -10.07
N ASP A 81 -8.89 8.07 -11.32
CA ASP A 81 -9.05 6.76 -11.96
C ASP A 81 -8.59 6.79 -13.43
N SER A 82 -8.53 5.61 -14.04
CA SER A 82 -8.16 5.46 -15.47
C SER A 82 -9.33 5.71 -16.44
N GLY A 83 -10.58 5.79 -15.96
CA GLY A 83 -11.78 5.92 -16.81
C GLY A 83 -11.86 7.21 -17.62
N THR A 84 -11.22 8.27 -17.14
CA THR A 84 -11.14 9.57 -17.85
C THR A 84 -10.07 9.61 -18.95
N LEU A 85 -9.22 8.58 -19.07
CA LEU A 85 -8.14 8.53 -20.04
C LEU A 85 -8.64 8.06 -21.41
N ASN A 86 -8.06 8.60 -22.49
CA ASN A 86 -8.35 8.12 -23.84
C ASN A 86 -7.64 6.77 -24.09
N PRO A 87 -8.39 5.67 -24.33
CA PRO A 87 -7.81 4.33 -24.38
C PRO A 87 -6.85 4.13 -25.57
N PHE A 88 -7.07 4.84 -26.68
CA PHE A 88 -6.19 4.74 -27.85
C PHE A 88 -4.81 5.36 -27.63
N ARG A 89 -4.65 6.22 -26.62
CA ARG A 89 -3.37 6.88 -26.32
C ARG A 89 -2.70 6.37 -25.05
N HIS A 90 -3.50 5.99 -24.05
CA HIS A 90 -2.99 5.64 -22.72
C HIS A 90 -3.02 4.15 -22.40
N GLY A 91 -3.65 3.34 -23.27
CA GLY A 91 -3.82 1.90 -23.07
C GLY A 91 -5.24 1.57 -22.61
N GLU A 92 -5.52 0.28 -22.46
CA GLU A 92 -6.80 -0.19 -21.94
C GLU A 92 -7.00 0.19 -20.47
N VAL A 93 -8.27 0.29 -20.06
CA VAL A 93 -8.68 0.42 -18.67
C VAL A 93 -9.09 -0.97 -18.17
N PHE A 94 -8.49 -1.41 -17.07
CA PHE A 94 -8.77 -2.69 -16.44
C PHE A 94 -9.77 -2.50 -15.30
N VAL A 95 -10.84 -3.31 -15.27
CA VAL A 95 -11.87 -3.24 -14.23
C VAL A 95 -11.68 -4.40 -13.26
N LEU A 96 -11.53 -4.09 -11.97
CA LEU A 96 -11.41 -5.08 -10.90
C LEU A 96 -12.79 -5.63 -10.50
N ASP A 97 -12.80 -6.76 -9.79
CA ASP A 97 -14.04 -7.42 -9.31
C ASP A 97 -14.90 -6.52 -8.39
N ASP A 98 -14.28 -5.52 -7.76
CA ASP A 98 -14.96 -4.52 -6.93
C ASP A 98 -15.50 -3.32 -7.71
N GLY A 99 -15.30 -3.30 -9.04
CA GLY A 99 -15.73 -2.22 -9.94
C GLY A 99 -14.74 -1.08 -10.08
N THR A 100 -13.54 -1.16 -9.49
CA THR A 100 -12.50 -0.14 -9.63
C THR A 100 -11.88 -0.16 -11.02
N GLU A 101 -11.77 1.01 -11.65
CA GLU A 101 -11.15 1.22 -12.96
C GLU A 101 -9.67 1.61 -12.81
N THR A 102 -8.76 0.74 -13.28
CA THR A 102 -7.29 0.87 -13.14
C THR A 102 -6.57 0.82 -14.46
#